data_AF-R9GQJ9-F1
#
_entry.id   AF-R9GQJ9-F1
#
_cell.length_a   1.000
_cell.length_b   1.000
_cell.length_c   1.000
_cell.angle_alpha   90.00
_cell.angle_beta   90.00
_cell.angle_gamma   90.00
#
_symmetry.space_group_name_H-M   'P 1'
#
loop_
_entity.id
_entity.type
_entity.pdbx_description
1 polymer ?
#
loop_
_entity_poly.entity_id
_entity_poly.type
_entity_poly.pdbx_seq_one_letter_code
_entity_poly.pdbx_strand_id
1 'polypeptide(L)'
;MLEISRSLFKAIDLLDKLFQQTFVIITVMREVRQLLLDQIGQTEGEALLSMDEMASKLRVSRRTIDIWTKGGKLDEYRVGNKPYYRFSECVRG
;
A
#
# COMPACT_ATOMS: atom_id res chain seq x y z
N MET A 1 54.53 -7.34 16.88
CA MET A 1 53.66 -8.45 16.40
C MET A 1 52.35 -8.56 17.19
N LEU A 2 52.36 -8.45 18.53
CA LEU A 2 51.16 -8.52 19.40
C LEU A 2 50.15 -7.36 19.26
N GLU A 3 50.59 -6.16 18.85
CA GLU A 3 49.67 -5.00 18.70
C GLU A 3 48.83 -5.08 17.42
N ILE A 4 49.39 -5.66 16.36
CA ILE A 4 48.72 -5.86 15.07
C ILE A 4 47.60 -6.90 15.21
N SER A 5 47.81 -7.97 15.99
CA SER A 5 46.74 -8.95 16.24
C SER A 5 45.61 -8.31 17.05
N ARG A 6 45.92 -7.51 18.08
CA ARG A 6 44.92 -6.83 18.91
C ARG A 6 44.09 -5.80 18.13
N SER A 7 44.68 -5.08 17.16
CA SER A 7 43.92 -4.17 16.29
C SER A 7 43.02 -4.91 15.30
N LEU A 8 43.48 -6.04 14.75
CA LEU A 8 42.67 -6.90 13.87
C LEU A 8 41.46 -7.50 14.60
N PHE A 9 41.62 -7.98 15.83
CA PHE A 9 40.49 -8.49 16.61
C PHE A 9 39.43 -7.42 16.90
N LYS A 10 39.84 -6.18 17.18
CA LYS A 10 38.91 -5.05 17.36
C LYS A 10 38.18 -4.70 16.06
N ALA A 11 38.85 -4.75 14.92
CA ALA A 11 38.22 -4.51 13.63
C ALA A 11 37.17 -5.57 13.28
N ILE A 12 37.46 -6.85 13.61
CA ILE A 12 36.51 -7.96 13.45
C ILE A 12 35.28 -7.78 14.36
N ASP A 13 35.49 -7.42 15.64
CA ASP A 13 34.38 -7.16 16.59
C ASP A 13 33.51 -5.97 16.14
N LEU A 14 34.11 -4.93 15.56
CA LEU A 14 33.36 -3.81 14.96
C LEU A 14 32.56 -4.24 13.73
N LEU A 15 33.15 -5.05 12.85
CA LEU A 15 32.45 -5.62 11.70
C LEU A 15 31.25 -6.45 12.13
N ASP A 16 31.41 -7.29 13.15
CA ASP A 16 30.35 -8.17 13.63
C ASP A 16 29.17 -7.36 14.20
N LYS A 17 29.46 -6.28 14.94
CA LYS A 17 28.43 -5.33 15.41
C LYS A 17 27.71 -4.61 14.27
N LEU A 18 28.44 -4.21 13.22
CA LEU A 18 27.84 -3.60 12.04
C LEU A 18 26.94 -4.59 11.29
N PHE A 19 27.36 -5.85 11.15
CA PHE A 19 26.53 -6.90 10.55
C PHE A 19 25.27 -7.17 11.36
N GLN A 20 25.36 -7.25 12.69
CA GLN A 20 24.19 -7.42 13.56
C GLN A 20 23.20 -6.27 13.42
N GLN A 21 23.68 -5.02 13.41
CA GLN A 21 22.82 -3.84 13.21
C GLN A 21 22.15 -3.87 11.83
N THR A 22 22.92 -4.18 10.79
CA THR A 22 22.40 -4.24 9.41
C THR A 22 21.35 -5.34 9.27
N PHE A 23 21.56 -6.49 9.91
CA PHE A 23 20.61 -7.60 9.92
C PHE A 23 19.28 -7.23 10.58
N VAL A 24 19.32 -6.52 11.72
CA VAL A 24 18.12 -6.03 12.39
C VAL A 24 17.37 -5.04 11.48
N ILE A 25 18.08 -4.09 10.86
CA ILE A 25 17.49 -3.11 9.94
C ILE A 25 16.81 -3.80 8.76
N ILE A 26 17.48 -4.78 8.13
CA ILE A 26 16.92 -5.53 7.01
C ILE A 26 15.65 -6.30 7.43
N THR A 27 15.67 -6.90 8.62
CA THR A 27 14.53 -7.66 9.14
C THR A 27 13.32 -6.74 9.37
N VAL A 28 13.53 -5.60 10.05
CA VAL A 28 12.46 -4.61 10.27
C VAL A 28 11.93 -4.07 8.94
N MET A 29 12.80 -3.78 7.97
CA MET A 29 12.39 -3.32 6.63
C MET A 29 11.52 -4.34 5.90
N ARG A 30 11.79 -5.65 6.07
CA ARG A 30 10.95 -6.72 5.50
C ARG A 30 9.58 -6.78 6.17
N GLU A 31 9.52 -6.67 7.49
CA GLU A 31 8.26 -6.66 8.23
C GLU A 31 7.39 -5.45 7.87
N VAL A 32 7.98 -4.24 7.80
CA VAL A 32 7.29 -3.03 7.36
C VAL A 32 6.76 -3.18 5.94
N ARG A 33 7.56 -3.75 5.02
CA ARG A 33 7.11 -4.03 3.65
C ARG A 33 5.93 -5.01 3.64
N GLN A 34 5.96 -6.04 4.47
CA GLN A 34 4.88 -7.03 4.55
C GLN A 34 3.59 -6.39 5.06
N LEU A 35 3.66 -5.60 6.13
CA LEU A 35 2.51 -4.86 6.67
C LEU A 35 1.89 -3.89 5.66
N LEU A 36 2.72 -3.21 4.86
CA LEU A 36 2.24 -2.33 3.78
C LEU A 36 1.54 -3.13 2.67
N LEU A 37 2.08 -4.30 2.28
CA LEU A 37 1.45 -5.15 1.28
C LEU A 37 0.12 -5.74 1.79
N ASP A 38 0.07 -6.14 3.06
CA ASP A 38 -1.15 -6.68 3.68
C ASP A 38 -2.25 -5.60 3.77
N GLN A 39 -1.89 -4.33 4.02
CA GLN A 39 -2.83 -3.21 3.94
C GLN A 39 -3.32 -2.94 2.51
N ILE A 40 -2.42 -2.97 1.52
CA ILE A 40 -2.81 -2.75 0.12
C ILE A 40 -3.77 -3.85 -0.36
N GLY A 41 -3.53 -5.11 0.03
CA GLY A 41 -4.37 -6.25 -0.33
C GLY A 41 -5.78 -6.22 0.28
N GLN A 42 -5.98 -5.55 1.42
CA GLN A 42 -7.30 -5.39 2.04
C GLN A 42 -8.08 -4.16 1.52
N THR A 43 -7.40 -3.17 0.93
CA THR A 43 -8.01 -1.86 0.63
C THR A 43 -8.59 -1.76 -0.78
N GLU A 44 -8.27 -2.67 -1.70
CA GLU A 44 -8.74 -2.57 -3.10
C GLU A 44 -10.28 -2.58 -3.25
N GLY A 45 -11.00 -3.13 -2.26
CA GLY A 45 -12.47 -3.11 -2.20
C GLY A 45 -13.06 -1.88 -1.50
N GLU A 46 -12.34 -1.26 -0.57
CA GLU A 46 -12.88 -0.16 0.26
C GLU A 46 -12.50 1.24 -0.24
N ALA A 47 -11.55 1.33 -1.17
CA ALA A 47 -11.15 2.61 -1.75
C ALA A 47 -12.33 3.29 -2.46
N LEU A 48 -12.64 4.51 -1.99
CA LEU A 48 -13.59 5.40 -2.64
C LEU A 48 -12.98 5.96 -3.91
N LEU A 49 -13.58 5.62 -5.05
CA LEU A 49 -13.17 6.07 -6.37
C LEU A 49 -13.98 7.28 -6.79
N SER A 50 -13.32 8.29 -7.34
CA SER A 50 -14.00 9.37 -8.04
C SER A 50 -14.73 8.82 -9.28
N MET A 51 -15.66 9.61 -9.83
CA MET A 51 -16.37 9.27 -11.07
C MET A 51 -15.42 8.88 -12.21
N ASP A 52 -14.27 9.56 -12.30
CA ASP A 52 -13.28 9.35 -13.36
C ASP A 52 -12.56 8.02 -13.19
N GLU A 53 -12.12 7.74 -11.96
CA GLU A 53 -11.46 6.47 -11.61
C GLU A 53 -12.41 5.28 -11.76
N MET A 54 -13.67 5.46 -11.37
CA MET A 54 -14.72 4.45 -11.50
C MET A 54 -15.03 4.14 -12.97
N ALA A 55 -15.17 5.17 -13.80
CA ALA A 55 -15.34 5.03 -15.24
C ALA A 55 -14.15 4.32 -15.89
N SER A 56 -12.93 4.66 -15.48
CA SER A 56 -11.70 3.99 -15.94
C SER A 56 -11.64 2.52 -15.52
N LYS A 57 -11.95 2.18 -14.26
CA LYS A 57 -11.96 0.79 -13.78
C LYS A 57 -12.99 -0.07 -14.51
N LEU A 58 -14.20 0.45 -14.69
CA LEU A 58 -15.31 -0.27 -15.35
C LEU A 58 -15.24 -0.19 -16.88
N ARG A 59 -14.30 0.58 -17.44
CA ARG A 59 -14.14 0.83 -18.89
C ARG A 59 -15.43 1.35 -19.53
N VAL A 60 -16.13 2.23 -18.84
CA VAL A 60 -17.36 2.89 -19.31
C VAL A 60 -17.18 4.40 -19.37
N SER A 61 -18.11 5.10 -19.99
CA SER A 61 -18.10 6.57 -20.00
C SER A 61 -18.54 7.14 -18.64
N ARG A 62 -18.10 8.36 -18.30
CA ARG A 62 -18.60 9.09 -17.11
C ARG A 62 -20.12 9.25 -17.14
N ARG A 63 -20.69 9.47 -18.32
CA ARG A 63 -22.15 9.57 -18.51
C ARG A 63 -22.87 8.29 -18.09
N THR A 64 -22.27 7.13 -18.34
CA THR A 64 -22.81 5.84 -17.91
C THR A 64 -22.86 5.75 -16.38
N ILE A 65 -21.80 6.18 -15.69
CA ILE A 65 -21.75 6.25 -14.22
C ILE A 65 -22.83 7.20 -13.67
N ASP A 66 -23.00 8.38 -14.26
CA ASP A 66 -24.06 9.34 -13.87
C ASP A 66 -25.47 8.75 -14.06
N ILE A 67 -25.72 8.04 -15.17
CA ILE A 67 -26.99 7.34 -15.41
C ILE A 67 -27.23 6.25 -14.37
N TRP A 68 -26.20 5.47 -14.02
CA TRP A 68 -26.33 4.41 -13.00
C TRP A 68 -26.56 4.97 -11.61
N THR A 69 -25.89 6.08 -11.27
CA THR A 69 -26.09 6.79 -10.01
C THR A 69 -27.53 7.29 -9.91
N LYS A 70 -28.02 8.01 -10.93
CA LYS A 70 -29.40 8.52 -10.98
C LYS A 70 -30.45 7.40 -11.03
N GLY A 71 -30.10 6.26 -11.60
CA GLY A 71 -30.94 5.07 -11.68
C GLY A 71 -30.92 4.19 -10.43
N GLY A 72 -30.18 4.57 -9.38
CA GLY A 72 -30.08 3.80 -8.14
C GLY A 72 -29.35 2.45 -8.29
N LYS A 73 -28.57 2.27 -9.37
CA LYS A 73 -27.75 1.07 -9.61
C LYS A 73 -26.36 1.19 -9.00
N LEU A 74 -25.97 2.40 -8.60
CA LEU A 74 -24.67 2.71 -8.04
C LEU A 74 -24.86 3.66 -6.85
N ASP A 75 -24.37 3.25 -5.69
CA ASP A 75 -24.45 4.06 -4.48
C ASP A 75 -23.40 5.19 -4.51
N GLU A 76 -23.86 6.43 -4.35
CA GLU A 76 -22.98 7.59 -4.24
C GLU A 76 -22.62 7.92 -2.78
N TYR A 77 -21.33 8.10 -2.54
CA TYR A 77 -20.78 8.59 -1.29
C TYR A 77 -20.28 10.01 -1.50
N ARG A 78 -20.82 10.97 -0.74
CA ARG A 78 -20.41 12.37 -0.84
C ARG A 78 -19.27 12.66 0.13
N VAL A 79 -18.13 13.08 -0.41
CA VAL A 79 -17.02 13.63 0.38
C VAL A 79 -16.89 15.11 -0.01
N GLY A 80 -17.41 15.97 0.86
CA GLY A 80 -17.61 17.39 0.54
C GLY A 80 -18.65 17.56 -0.58
N ASN A 81 -18.25 18.20 -1.69
CA ASN A 81 -19.13 18.45 -2.84
C ASN A 81 -18.84 17.51 -4.04
N LYS A 82 -18.06 16.44 -3.84
CA LYS A 82 -17.68 15.51 -4.90
C LYS A 82 -18.29 14.12 -4.63
N PRO A 83 -18.88 13.47 -5.65
CA PRO A 83 -19.37 12.10 -5.53
C PRO A 83 -18.22 11.10 -5.69
N TYR A 84 -18.26 10.07 -4.86
CA TYR A 84 -17.34 8.93 -4.86
C TYR A 84 -18.13 7.62 -4.81
N TYR A 85 -17.48 6.54 -5.21
CA TYR A 85 -18.11 5.24 -5.41
C TYR A 85 -17.19 4.12 -4.93
N ARG A 86 -17.77 3.03 -4.41
CA ARG A 86 -16.99 1.83 -4.05
C ARG A 86 -17.04 0.82 -5.19
N PHE A 87 -15.87 0.37 -5.63
CA PHE A 87 -15.80 -0.62 -6.71
C PHE A 87 -16.40 -1.96 -6.29
N SER A 88 -16.26 -2.36 -5.03
CA SER A 88 -16.77 -3.63 -4.50
C SER A 88 -18.28 -3.79 -4.61
N GLU A 89 -19.03 -2.68 -4.62
CA GLU A 89 -20.49 -2.68 -4.66
C GLU A 89 -21.02 -2.95 -6.07
N CYS A 90 -20.26 -2.59 -7.12
CA CYS A 90 -20.60 -2.91 -8.50
C CYS A 90 -20.48 -4.40 -8.84
N VAL A 91 -19.62 -5.14 -8.14
CA VAL A 91 -19.27 -6.53 -8.48
C VAL A 91 -20.19 -7.54 -7.78
N ARG A 92 -21.05 -7.09 -6.86
CA ARG A 92 -21.97 -7.95 -6.09
C ARG A 92 -23.40 -8.04 -6.66
N GLY A 93 -23.65 -7.49 -7.85
CA GLY A 93 -24.93 -7.56 -8.55
C GLY A 93 -24.97 -8.62 -9.65
#